data_AF-A0AAW2B4Z2-F1
#
_entry.id   AF-A0AAW2B4Z2-F1
#
_cell.length_a   1.000
_cell.length_b   1.000
_cell.length_c   1.000
_cell.angle_alpha   90.00
_cell.angle_beta   90.00
_cell.angle_gamma   90.00
#
_symmetry.space_group_name_H-M   'P 1'
#
loop_
_entity.id
_entity.type
_entity.pdbx_description
1 polymer ?
#
loop_
_entity_poly.entity_id
_entity_poly.type
_entity_poly.pdbx_seq_one_letter_code
_entity_poly.pdbx_strand_id
1 'polypeptide(L)'
;RVPKPVIKIESSDNPDVMYLRCEYNEKIIWKNSAGKTLKSSPITPTGQSITVIKYGNPENFYTCTLKNAVSEETSDPVYERDLFK
;
A
#
# COMPACT_ATOMS: atom_id res chain seq x y z
N ARG A 1 -13.94 15.10 5.01
CA ARG A 1 -13.58 14.04 4.04
C ARG A 1 -12.12 13.69 4.27
N VAL A 2 -11.76 12.42 4.31
CA VAL A 2 -10.35 12.00 4.40
C VAL A 2 -9.58 12.46 3.16
N PRO A 3 -8.28 12.76 3.25
CA PRO A 3 -7.48 13.06 2.07
C PRO A 3 -7.35 11.82 1.18
N LYS A 4 -7.05 12.01 -0.10
CA LYS A 4 -6.62 10.90 -0.96
C LYS A 4 -5.26 10.39 -0.45
N PRO A 5 -5.15 9.12 -0.04
CA PRO A 5 -3.88 8.60 0.48
C PRO A 5 -2.83 8.49 -0.61
N VAL A 6 -1.57 8.71 -0.24
CA VAL A 6 -0.40 8.48 -1.09
C VAL A 6 0.41 7.32 -0.52
N ILE A 7 0.78 6.38 -1.39
CA ILE A 7 1.65 5.26 -1.04
C ILE A 7 3.11 5.73 -1.20
N LYS A 8 3.92 5.52 -0.16
CA LYS A 8 5.38 5.66 -0.23
C LYS A 8 6.00 4.30 -0.51
N ILE A 9 7.03 4.28 -1.34
CA ILE A 9 7.78 3.07 -1.70
C ILE A 9 9.14 3.15 -1.02
N GLU A 10 9.55 2.06 -0.38
CA GLU A 10 10.85 1.93 0.28
C GLU A 10 11.50 0.61 -0.18
N SER A 11 12.75 0.70 -0.63
CA SER A 11 13.50 -0.46 -1.08
C SER A 11 14.03 -1.30 0.07
N SER A 12 14.02 -2.61 -0.12
CA SER A 12 14.72 -3.58 0.72
C SER A 12 16.14 -3.80 0.22
N ASP A 13 17.02 -4.37 1.06
CA ASP A 13 18.32 -4.89 0.63
C ASP A 13 18.17 -6.04 -0.39
N ASN A 14 17.04 -6.75 -0.35
CA ASN A 14 16.68 -7.73 -1.36
C ASN A 14 15.93 -7.05 -2.53
N PRO A 15 16.45 -7.11 -3.77
CA PRO A 15 15.86 -6.44 -4.93
C PRO A 15 14.47 -6.98 -5.32
N ASP A 16 14.11 -8.18 -4.88
CA ASP A 16 12.79 -8.78 -5.12
C ASP A 16 11.79 -8.46 -4.00
N VAL A 17 12.15 -7.58 -3.07
CA VAL A 17 11.31 -7.14 -1.95
C VAL A 17 11.19 -5.62 -1.95
N MET A 18 9.98 -5.11 -1.79
CA MET A 18 9.70 -3.68 -1.59
C MET A 18 8.74 -3.51 -0.41
N TYR A 19 8.87 -2.40 0.30
CA TYR A 19 7.92 -2.00 1.35
C TYR A 19 7.04 -0.88 0.83
N LEU A 20 5.72 -1.06 0.93
CA LEU A 20 4.76 -0.01 0.64
C LEU A 20 4.20 0.54 1.94
N ARG A 21 4.23 1.86 2.11
CA ARG A 21 3.84 2.55 3.34
C ARG A 21 2.69 3.50 3.08
N CYS A 22 1.72 3.52 3.98
CA CYS A 22 0.61 4.46 3.99
C CYS A 22 0.58 5.11 5.38
N GLU A 23 0.96 6.39 5.46
CA GLU A 23 1.31 7.06 6.72
C GLU A 23 0.22 8.04 7.16
N TYR A 24 -0.91 7.49 7.59
CA TYR A 24 -2.09 8.22 8.03
C TYR A 24 -2.60 7.69 9.38
N ASN A 25 -3.40 8.51 10.08
CA ASN A 25 -3.96 8.17 11.39
C ASN A 25 -5.28 7.39 11.29
N GLU A 26 -5.97 7.53 10.16
CA GLU A 26 -7.22 6.85 9.87
C GLU A 26 -7.03 5.33 9.77
N LYS A 27 -8.15 4.60 9.82
CA LYS A 27 -8.11 3.17 9.55
C LYS A 27 -7.63 2.95 8.11
N ILE A 28 -6.51 2.25 7.97
CA ILE A 28 -5.93 1.87 6.69
C ILE A 28 -6.39 0.47 6.30
N ILE A 29 -6.79 0.30 5.04
CA ILE A 29 -7.14 -0.97 4.43
C ILE A 29 -6.28 -1.13 3.17
N TRP A 30 -5.44 -2.16 3.15
CA TRP A 30 -4.63 -2.51 1.98
C TRP A 30 -5.36 -3.52 1.11
N LYS A 31 -5.37 -3.31 -0.21
CA LYS A 31 -5.89 -4.27 -1.19
C LYS A 31 -4.88 -4.51 -2.31
N ASN A 32 -4.94 -5.70 -2.90
CA ASN A 32 -4.25 -6.00 -4.15
C ASN A 32 -5.20 -5.89 -5.36
N SER A 33 -4.66 -6.15 -6.56
CA SER A 33 -5.39 -6.16 -7.83
C SER A 33 -6.61 -7.08 -7.87
N ALA A 34 -6.62 -8.17 -7.10
CA ALA A 34 -7.77 -9.07 -6.95
C ALA A 34 -8.83 -8.56 -5.96
N GLY A 35 -8.65 -7.36 -5.39
CA GLY A 35 -9.52 -6.80 -4.36
C GLY A 35 -9.37 -7.45 -2.97
N LYS A 36 -8.39 -8.34 -2.79
CA LYS A 36 -8.15 -9.05 -1.52
C LYS A 36 -7.50 -8.12 -0.51
N THR A 37 -8.05 -8.09 0.71
CA THR A 37 -7.44 -7.38 1.84
C THR A 37 -6.13 -8.03 2.26
N LEU A 38 -5.09 -7.22 2.41
CA LEU A 38 -3.76 -7.67 2.81
C LEU A 38 -3.54 -7.45 4.32
N LYS A 39 -2.74 -8.32 4.93
CA LYS A 39 -2.22 -8.09 6.28
C LYS A 39 -1.12 -7.03 6.21
N SER A 40 -1.19 -6.05 7.09
CA SER A 40 -0.24 -4.96 7.19
C SER A 40 0.37 -4.90 8.59
N SER A 41 1.52 -4.24 8.69
CA SER A 41 2.24 -4.00 9.95
C SER A 41 2.14 -2.53 10.32
N PRO A 42 1.91 -2.18 11.60
CA PRO A 42 1.88 -0.78 12.03
C PRO A 42 3.26 -0.13 11.86
N ILE A 43 3.26 1.17 11.55
CA ILE A 43 4.46 2.02 11.48
C ILE A 43 4.42 3.03 12.63
N THR A 44 5.58 3.34 13.21
CA THR A 44 5.73 4.42 14.21
C THR A 44 6.20 5.70 13.50
N PRO A 45 5.63 6.89 13.77
CA PRO A 45 4.58 7.16 14.76
C PRO A 45 3.17 6.79 14.31
N THR A 46 2.91 6.73 13.00
CA THR A 46 1.56 6.55 12.44
C THR A 46 1.59 5.82 11.10
N GLY A 47 0.56 5.03 10.80
CA GLY A 47 0.38 4.38 9.52
C GLY A 47 0.61 2.88 9.51
N GLN A 48 0.64 2.31 8.32
CA GLN A 48 0.82 0.89 8.09
C GLN A 48 1.68 0.61 6.87
N SER A 49 2.44 -0.48 6.91
CA SER A 49 3.23 -1.01 5.80
C SER A 49 2.75 -2.39 5.37
N ILE A 50 2.98 -2.70 4.09
CA ILE A 50 2.95 -4.07 3.57
C ILE A 50 4.29 -4.40 2.93
N THR A 51 4.67 -5.67 3.03
CA THR A 51 5.80 -6.22 2.27
C THR A 51 5.27 -6.77 0.96
N VAL A 52 5.85 -6.31 -0.15
CA VAL A 52 5.57 -6.80 -1.50
C VAL A 52 6.76 -7.60 -1.98
N ILE A 53 6.49 -8.78 -2.53
CA ILE A 53 7.49 -9.65 -3.13
C ILE A 53 7.21 -9.71 -4.62
N LYS A 54 8.27 -9.64 -5.44
CA LYS A 54 8.18 -9.75 -6.89
C LYS A 54 7.54 -11.08 -7.29
N TYR A 55 6.43 -11.01 -8.03
CA TYR A 55 5.68 -12.15 -8.53
C TYR A 55 5.88 -12.36 -10.05
N GLY A 56 6.38 -11.33 -10.74
CA GLY A 56 6.60 -11.32 -12.19
C GLY A 56 5.39 -10.91 -13.01
N ASN A 57 4.31 -10.42 -12.40
CA ASN A 57 3.13 -9.94 -13.14
C ASN A 57 3.04 -8.40 -13.09
N PRO A 58 3.34 -7.68 -14.19
CA PRO A 58 3.37 -6.22 -14.22
C PRO A 58 2.03 -5.55 -13.91
N GLU A 59 0.90 -6.26 -14.08
CA GLU A 59 -0.45 -5.76 -13.83
C GLU A 59 -0.92 -5.99 -12.38
N ASN A 60 -0.15 -6.69 -11.56
CA ASN A 60 -0.41 -6.69 -10.13
C ASN A 60 -0.22 -5.27 -9.59
N PHE A 61 -1.14 -4.84 -8.73
CA PHE A 61 -1.06 -3.55 -8.09
C PHE A 61 -1.57 -3.59 -6.66
N TYR A 62 -1.23 -2.54 -5.93
CA TYR A 62 -1.58 -2.38 -4.52
C TYR A 62 -2.20 -1.00 -4.31
N THR A 63 -3.22 -0.94 -3.45
CA THR A 63 -3.85 0.31 -3.04
C THR A 63 -3.97 0.39 -1.52
N CYS A 64 -3.90 1.61 -1.00
CA CYS A 64 -4.22 1.95 0.38
C CYS A 64 -5.53 2.73 0.39
N THR A 65 -6.46 2.33 1.25
CA THR A 65 -7.72 3.03 1.47
C THR A 65 -7.77 3.57 2.90
N LEU A 66 -8.06 4.86 3.05
CA LEU A 66 -8.35 5.49 4.34
C LEU A 66 -9.85 5.45 4.59
N LYS A 67 -10.25 5.04 5.78
CA LYS A 67 -11.64 5.00 6.19
C LYS A 67 -11.83 5.65 7.56
N ASN A 68 -12.80 6.55 7.66
CA ASN A 68 -13.33 7.04 8.93
C ASN A 68 -14.86 6.96 8.95
N ALA A 69 -15.50 7.52 9.99
CA ALA A 69 -16.96 7.45 10.14
C ALA A 69 -17.74 8.21 9.04
N VAL A 70 -17.09 9.11 8.30
CA VAL A 70 -17.74 10.06 7.39
C VAL A 70 -17.42 9.78 5.92
N SER A 71 -16.24 9.27 5.62
CA SER A 71 -15.75 9.15 4.23
C SER A 71 -14.69 8.07 4.10
N GLU A 72 -14.51 7.63 2.85
CA GLU A 72 -13.48 6.68 2.44
C GLU A 72 -12.80 7.22 1.19
N GLU A 73 -11.47 7.14 1.11
CA GLU A 73 -10.69 7.49 -0.08
C GLU A 73 -9.60 6.47 -0.33
N THR A 74 -9.36 6.18 -1.61
CA THR A 74 -8.37 5.17 -2.06
C THR A 74 -7.26 5.85 -2.85
N SER A 75 -6.04 5.37 -2.65
CA SER A 75 -4.86 5.86 -3.34
C SER A 75 -4.94 5.55 -4.84
N ASP A 76 -4.07 6.20 -5.61
CA ASP A 76 -3.72 5.66 -6.91
C ASP A 76 -3.06 4.27 -6.75
N PRO A 77 -3.26 3.35 -7.71
CA PRO A 77 -2.63 2.04 -7.68
C PRO A 77 -1.11 2.16 -7.90
N VAL A 78 -0.35 1.36 -7.16
CA VAL A 78 1.09 1.17 -7.40
C VAL A 78 1.28 -0.20 -8.03
N TYR A 79 1.75 -0.23 -9.28
CA TYR A 79 1.90 -1.46 -10.05
C TYR A 79 3.27 -2.12 -9.83
N GLU A 80 3.30 -3.44 -9.97
CA GLU A 80 4.51 -4.24 -9.84
C GLU A 80 5.59 -3.82 -10.86
N ARG A 81 5.20 -3.43 -12.07
CA ARG A 81 6.11 -2.89 -13.10
C ARG A 81 6.85 -1.62 -12.68
N ASP A 82 6.28 -0.86 -11.74
CA ASP A 82 6.87 0.38 -11.23
C ASP A 82 7.75 0.11 -10.00
N LEU A 83 7.51 -1.01 -9.31
CA LEU A 83 8.23 -1.42 -8.11
C LEU A 83 9.52 -2.16 -8.42
N PHE A 84 9.50 -3.08 -9.38
CA PHE A 84 10.62 -3.96 -9.70
C PHE A 84 11.08 -3.71 -11.13
N LYS A 85 12.25 -3.09 -11.28
CA LYS A 85 12.89 -2.81 -12.57
C LYS A 85 14.05 -3.77 -12.83
#